data_AF-A0A1C3ZMI2-F1
#
_entry.id   AF-A0A1C3ZMI2-F1
#
_cell.length_a   1.000
_cell.length_b   1.000
_cell.length_c   1.000
_cell.angle_alpha   90.00
_cell.angle_beta   90.00
_cell.angle_gamma   90.00
#
_symmetry.space_group_name_H-M   'P 1'
#
loop_
_entity.id
_entity.type
_entity.pdbx_description
1 polymer ?
#
loop_
_entity_poly.entity_id
_entity_poly.type
_entity_poly.pdbx_seq_one_letter_code
_entity_poly.pdbx_strand_id
1 'polypeptide(L)'
;MTLTPRISIATMMTVLPLKGEIFFKKNEEGFFTTSDLGPKLVITLKNPAEIEQMLTEFNFMIDEHSVDADNNELIRYTDLSLVEA
;
A
#
# COMPACT_ATOMS: atom_id res chain seq x y z
N MET A 1 13.67 20.63 18.44
CA MET A 1 12.41 20.52 17.70
C MET A 1 12.50 19.27 16.84
N THR A 2 11.63 18.29 17.06
CA THR A 2 11.57 17.09 16.23
C THR A 2 10.69 17.42 15.04
N LEU A 3 11.29 17.54 13.86
CA LEU A 3 10.55 17.66 12.61
C LEU A 3 9.92 16.29 12.34
N THR A 4 8.61 16.15 12.53
CA THR A 4 7.87 15.02 11.99
C THR A 4 7.62 15.32 10.52
N PRO A 5 8.32 14.69 9.57
CA PRO A 5 8.07 14.94 8.16
C PRO A 5 6.63 14.54 7.85
N ARG A 6 5.80 15.50 7.44
CA ARG A 6 4.50 15.25 6.83
C ARG A 6 4.73 15.17 5.34
N ILE A 7 4.87 13.97 4.81
CA ILE A 7 4.84 13.77 3.36
C ILE A 7 3.38 13.93 2.93
N SER A 8 3.13 14.82 1.97
CA SER A 8 1.82 14.93 1.33
C SER A 8 1.56 13.65 0.54
N ILE A 9 0.40 13.03 0.73
CA ILE A 9 -0.05 11.85 -0.01
C ILE A 9 0.00 12.12 -1.52
N ALA A 10 -0.35 13.32 -1.96
CA ALA A 10 -0.27 13.75 -3.35
C ALA A 10 1.17 13.68 -3.92
N THR A 11 2.20 13.85 -3.09
CA THR A 11 3.62 13.72 -3.49
C THR A 11 4.08 12.27 -3.53
N MET A 12 3.46 11.35 -2.78
CA MET A 12 3.68 9.91 -2.97
C MET A 12 3.08 9.44 -4.29
N MET A 13 1.91 9.96 -4.66
CA MET A 13 1.17 9.55 -5.86
C MET A 13 1.85 9.87 -7.19
N THR A 14 2.71 10.89 -7.26
CA THR A 14 3.45 11.21 -8.51
C THR A 14 4.58 10.22 -8.82
N VAL A 15 4.90 9.32 -7.89
CA VAL A 15 6.02 8.38 -8.00
C VAL A 15 5.54 6.92 -8.09
N LEU A 16 4.24 6.68 -7.86
CA LEU A 16 3.66 5.35 -7.96
C LEU A 16 3.40 5.00 -9.43
N PRO A 17 3.76 3.78 -9.88
CA PRO A 17 3.53 3.38 -11.25
C PRO A 17 2.02 3.27 -11.53
N LEU A 18 1.59 3.63 -12.74
CA LEU A 18 0.17 3.58 -13.16
C LEU A 18 -0.43 2.17 -13.01
N LYS A 19 0.42 1.14 -13.13
CA LYS A 19 0.08 -0.26 -12.86
C LYS A 19 1.19 -0.90 -12.05
N GLY A 20 0.86 -1.82 -11.16
CA GLY A 20 1.86 -2.47 -10.33
C GLY A 20 1.31 -3.65 -9.53
N GLU A 21 2.22 -4.26 -8.80
CA GLU A 21 1.93 -5.29 -7.81
C GLU A 21 2.43 -4.78 -6.45
N ILE A 22 1.63 -4.97 -5.40
CA ILE A 22 2.03 -4.72 -4.01
C ILE A 22 1.98 -6.05 -3.29
N PHE A 23 3.11 -6.47 -2.77
CA PHE A 23 3.21 -7.64 -1.92
C PHE A 23 3.31 -7.21 -0.45
N PHE A 24 2.36 -7.67 0.35
CA PHE A 24 2.39 -7.52 1.80
C PHE A 24 2.82 -8.82 2.44
N LYS A 25 4.03 -8.81 2.98
CA LYS A 25 4.56 -9.93 3.74
C LYS A 25 4.08 -9.86 5.18
N LYS A 26 3.50 -10.95 5.68
CA LYS A 26 3.17 -11.12 7.09
C LYS A 26 4.42 -11.49 7.88
N ASN A 27 4.71 -10.75 8.94
CA ASN A 27 5.85 -11.02 9.82
C ASN A 27 5.46 -11.99 10.96
N GLU A 28 6.45 -12.40 11.77
CA GLU A 28 6.26 -13.34 12.89
C GLU A 28 5.30 -12.81 13.98
N GLU A 29 5.16 -11.49 14.07
CA GLU A 29 4.25 -10.81 14.99
C GLU A 29 2.83 -10.64 14.41
N GLY A 30 2.61 -11.04 13.15
CA GLY A 30 1.32 -10.99 12.46
C GLY A 30 1.02 -9.69 11.71
N PHE A 31 1.96 -8.73 11.66
CA PHE A 31 1.82 -7.50 10.89
C PHE A 31 2.16 -7.70 9.41
N PHE A 32 1.49 -6.93 8.55
CA PHE A 32 1.69 -6.90 7.11
C PHE A 32 2.66 -5.78 6.74
N THR A 33 3.70 -6.09 5.97
CA THR A 33 4.74 -5.13 5.59
C THR A 33 4.95 -5.10 4.09
N THR A 34 5.11 -3.91 3.50
CA THR A 34 5.46 -3.74 2.08
C THR A 34 6.44 -2.59 1.87
N SER A 35 7.28 -2.71 0.84
CA SER A 35 8.19 -1.67 0.34
C SER A 35 8.00 -1.37 -1.15
N ASP A 36 7.00 -1.97 -1.80
CA ASP A 36 6.84 -1.93 -3.26
C ASP A 36 6.33 -0.57 -3.74
N LEU A 37 5.79 0.23 -2.83
CA LEU A 37 5.31 1.59 -3.07
C LEU A 37 6.44 2.64 -3.11
N GLY A 38 7.70 2.21 -2.96
CA GLY A 38 8.86 3.03 -3.27
C GLY A 38 10.06 2.78 -2.35
N PRO A 39 11.29 3.14 -2.77
CA PRO A 39 12.55 2.78 -2.10
C PRO A 39 12.73 3.37 -0.68
N LYS A 40 11.79 4.19 -0.22
CA LYS A 40 11.81 4.82 1.13
C LYS A 40 10.46 4.73 1.85
N LEU A 41 9.50 3.97 1.30
CA LEU A 41 8.16 3.83 1.85
C LEU A 41 8.02 2.40 2.37
N VAL A 42 8.20 2.23 3.68
CA VAL A 42 7.87 0.99 4.37
C VAL A 42 6.54 1.21 5.05
N ILE A 43 5.54 0.43 4.66
CA ILE A 43 4.21 0.45 5.26
C ILE A 43 4.06 -0.80 6.10
N THR A 44 3.61 -0.62 7.35
CA THR A 44 3.34 -1.71 8.29
C THR A 44 1.91 -1.59 8.79
N LEU A 45 1.11 -2.63 8.60
CA LEU A 45 -0.33 -2.69 8.92
C LEU A 45 -0.61 -3.86 9.86
N LYS A 46 -1.58 -3.71 10.75
CA LYS A 46 -1.87 -4.68 11.82
C LYS A 46 -2.80 -5.80 11.39
N ASN A 47 -3.66 -5.54 10.42
CA ASN A 47 -4.67 -6.49 9.97
C ASN A 47 -5.01 -6.26 8.48
N PRO A 48 -5.66 -7.24 7.82
CA PRO A 48 -6.05 -7.11 6.41
C PRO A 48 -7.01 -5.95 6.10
N ALA A 49 -7.89 -5.59 7.03
CA ALA A 49 -8.85 -4.50 6.81
C ALA A 49 -8.14 -3.13 6.66
N GLU A 50 -7.00 -2.95 7.32
CA GLU A 50 -6.15 -1.76 7.13
C GLU A 50 -5.53 -1.72 5.72
N ILE A 51 -5.33 -2.86 5.06
CA ILE A 51 -4.87 -2.92 3.66
C ILE A 51 -5.98 -2.40 2.75
N GLU A 52 -7.21 -2.89 2.90
CA GLU A 52 -8.36 -2.42 2.11
C GLU A 52 -8.63 -0.93 2.30
N GLN A 53 -8.54 -0.45 3.55
CA GLN A 53 -8.69 0.98 3.85
C GLN A 53 -7.60 1.79 3.16
N MET A 54 -6.34 1.36 3.25
CA MET A 54 -5.24 2.00 2.56
C MET A 54 -5.51 2.05 1.06
N LEU A 55 -5.86 0.92 0.43
CA LEU A 55 -6.11 0.87 -1.01
C LEU A 55 -7.24 1.82 -1.44
N THR A 56 -8.27 1.95 -0.61
CA THR A 56 -9.39 2.88 -0.82
C THR A 56 -8.94 4.34 -0.71
N GLU A 57 -8.14 4.68 0.31
CA GLU A 57 -7.62 6.04 0.51
C GLU A 57 -6.66 6.48 -0.61
N PHE A 58 -5.89 5.55 -1.17
CA PHE A 58 -5.06 5.78 -2.35
C PHE A 58 -5.86 5.64 -3.66
N ASN A 59 -7.11 5.17 -3.61
CA ASN A 59 -8.00 4.97 -4.75
C ASN A 59 -7.34 4.15 -5.89
N PHE A 60 -6.72 3.04 -5.49
CA PHE A 60 -6.22 2.04 -6.43
C PHE A 60 -7.40 1.30 -7.07
N MET A 61 -7.36 1.16 -8.40
CA MET A 61 -8.20 0.20 -9.09
C MET A 61 -7.58 -1.19 -8.95
N ILE A 62 -8.16 -2.02 -8.07
CA ILE A 62 -7.68 -3.38 -7.80
C ILE A 62 -8.18 -4.32 -8.91
N ASP A 63 -7.26 -4.92 -9.65
CA ASP A 63 -7.57 -5.94 -10.64
C ASP A 63 -7.67 -7.33 -10.01
N GLU A 64 -6.75 -7.62 -9.10
CA GLU A 64 -6.63 -8.93 -8.46
C GLU A 64 -6.13 -8.75 -7.03
N HIS A 65 -6.77 -9.49 -6.12
CA HIS A 65 -6.33 -9.63 -4.74
C HIS A 65 -6.29 -11.13 -4.42
N SER A 66 -5.11 -11.62 -4.05
CA SER A 66 -4.89 -13.03 -3.73
C SER A 66 -4.13 -13.19 -2.43
N VAL A 67 -4.39 -14.29 -1.73
CA VAL A 67 -3.75 -14.67 -0.48
C VAL A 67 -3.02 -15.98 -0.68
N ASP A 68 -1.74 -16.03 -0.31
CA ASP A 68 -0.94 -17.24 -0.42
C ASP A 68 -1.12 -18.19 0.78
N ALA A 69 -0.44 -19.34 0.74
CA ALA A 69 -0.52 -20.35 1.80
C ALA A 69 0.02 -19.87 3.16
N ASP A 70 0.86 -18.82 3.16
CA ASP A 70 1.46 -18.22 4.35
C ASP A 70 0.65 -17.02 4.88
N ASN A 71 -0.52 -16.74 4.29
CA ASN A 71 -1.35 -15.55 4.53
C ASN A 71 -0.66 -14.22 4.19
N ASN A 72 0.23 -14.21 3.20
CA ASN A 72 0.68 -12.97 2.59
C ASN A 72 -0.36 -12.48 1.58
N GLU A 73 -0.43 -11.18 1.39
CA GLU A 73 -1.42 -10.54 0.51
C GLU A 73 -0.71 -10.02 -0.73
N LEU A 74 -1.17 -10.42 -1.91
CA LEU A 74 -0.71 -9.87 -3.20
C LEU A 74 -1.85 -9.10 -3.86
N ILE A 75 -1.58 -7.84 -4.18
CA ILE A 75 -2.54 -6.93 -4.83
C ILE A 75 -1.96 -6.48 -6.16
N ARG A 76 -2.73 -6.65 -7.23
CA ARG A 76 -2.46 -6.09 -8.56
C ARG A 76 -3.40 -4.93 -8.85
N TYR A 77 -2.88 -3.86 -9.43
CA TYR A 77 -3.65 -2.67 -9.75
C TYR A 77 -3.24 -2.06 -11.09
N THR A 78 -4.18 -1.44 -11.80
CA THR A 78 -3.98 -0.82 -13.12
C THR A 78 -4.18 0.68 -13.20
N ASP A 79 -4.74 1.32 -12.17
CA ASP A 79 -4.88 2.77 -12.18
C ASP A 79 -4.91 3.39 -10.77
N LEU A 80 -4.35 4.59 -10.67
CA LEU A 80 -4.35 5.45 -9.48
C LEU A 80 -5.06 6.75 -9.89
N SER A 81 -6.30 6.94 -9.43
CA SER A 81 -6.99 8.21 -9.67
C SER A 81 -7.06 9.03 -8.39
N LEU A 82 -6.70 10.31 -8.44
CA LEU A 82 -6.94 11.23 -7.32
C LEU A 82 -8.44 11.34 -7.11
N VAL A 83 -8.92 10.96 -5.92
CA VAL A 83 -10.25 11.35 -5.48
C VAL A 83 -10.23 12.86 -5.31
N GLU A 84 -11.04 13.58 -6.09
CA GLU A 84 -11.29 14.99 -5.81
C GLU A 84 -11.92 15.09 -4.41
N ALA A 85 -11.25 15.83 -3.52
CA ALA A 85 -11.68 16.05 -2.14
C ALA A 85 -12.94 16.92 -2.04
#